data_AF-A0A9D3RZG6-F1
#
_entry.id   AF-A0A9D3RZG6-F1
#
_cell.length_a   1.000
_cell.length_b   1.000
_cell.length_c   1.000
_cell.angle_alpha   90.00
_cell.angle_beta   90.00
_cell.angle_gamma   90.00
#
_symmetry.space_group_name_H-M   'P 1'
#
loop_
_entity.id
_entity.type
_entity.pdbx_description
1 polymer ?
#
loop_
_entity_poly.entity_id
_entity_poly.type
_entity_poly.pdbx_seq_one_letter_code
_entity_poly.pdbx_strand_id
1 'polypeptide(L)'
;MASPAEIPKEESETATSLEVIKLPFLPTVPPSSSKLNIDKVQALGPRQSVSVMEAKILAQGTLSKVVPVNGTDCELKVFQIGDSSGQVKLTLWDKQIIQVGALKS
;
A
#
# COMPACT_ATOMS: atom_id res chain seq x y z
N MET A 1 70.18 15.01 -28.60
CA MET A 1 68.99 14.49 -29.30
C MET A 1 68.18 13.73 -28.25
N ALA A 2 67.37 14.41 -27.44
CA ALA A 2 65.99 14.83 -27.67
C ALA A 2 64.96 13.72 -27.38
N SER A 3 64.54 13.65 -26.09
CA SER A 3 63.24 13.26 -25.47
C SER A 3 62.49 11.97 -25.91
N PRO A 4 61.68 11.32 -25.03
CA PRO A 4 60.55 11.97 -24.34
C PRO A 4 60.42 11.70 -22.83
N ALA A 5 59.78 12.67 -22.18
CA ALA A 5 59.36 12.69 -20.78
C ALA A 5 58.27 11.65 -20.49
N GLU A 6 58.38 11.00 -19.34
CA GLU A 6 57.37 10.10 -18.79
C GLU A 6 56.41 10.91 -17.91
N ILE A 7 55.14 10.96 -18.30
CA ILE A 7 54.02 11.48 -17.52
C ILE A 7 53.08 10.30 -17.26
N PRO A 8 52.74 10.00 -16.00
CA PRO A 8 51.46 9.37 -15.69
C PRO A 8 50.65 10.34 -14.81
N LYS A 9 49.64 10.98 -15.41
CA LYS A 9 48.21 10.68 -15.20
C LYS A 9 47.73 11.02 -13.80
N GLU A 10 47.27 12.26 -13.69
CA GLU A 10 46.18 12.65 -12.79
C GLU A 10 44.97 11.77 -13.13
N GLU A 11 44.64 10.80 -12.27
CA GLU A 11 43.32 10.18 -12.26
C GLU A 11 42.63 10.64 -10.98
N SER A 12 41.94 11.77 -11.13
CA SER A 12 40.97 12.29 -10.19
C SER A 12 39.79 11.32 -10.13
N GLU A 13 39.90 10.31 -9.28
CA GLU A 13 38.73 9.58 -8.83
C GLU A 13 38.05 10.44 -7.76
N THR A 14 37.24 11.40 -8.23
CA THR A 14 36.27 12.07 -7.37
C THR A 14 35.22 11.04 -6.97
N ALA A 15 35.54 10.27 -5.93
CA ALA A 15 34.61 9.40 -5.24
C ALA A 15 33.44 10.27 -4.76
N THR A 16 32.35 10.27 -5.54
CA THR A 16 31.12 10.96 -5.19
C THR A 16 30.53 10.24 -3.98
N SER A 17 30.93 10.68 -2.81
CA SER A 17 30.45 10.16 -1.53
C SER A 17 29.06 10.74 -1.30
N LEU A 18 28.04 9.94 -1.60
CA LEU A 18 26.65 10.27 -1.31
C LEU A 18 26.41 10.05 0.17
N GLU A 19 26.54 11.09 0.98
CA GLU A 19 26.03 11.06 2.34
C GLU A 19 24.50 11.13 2.32
N VAL A 20 23.85 9.97 2.41
CA VAL A 20 22.41 9.88 2.58
C VAL A 20 22.09 10.30 4.01
N ILE A 21 21.85 11.59 4.21
CA ILE A 21 21.37 12.13 5.48
C ILE A 21 19.95 11.61 5.67
N LYS A 22 19.79 10.58 6.50
CA LYS A 22 18.49 10.10 6.94
C LYS A 22 17.92 11.12 7.92
N LEU A 23 17.30 12.15 7.36
CA LEU A 23 16.62 13.19 8.12
C LEU A 23 15.55 12.54 9.03
N PRO A 24 15.38 13.01 10.27
CA PRO A 24 14.45 12.44 11.24
C PRO A 24 13.00 12.87 10.93
N PHE A 25 12.60 12.77 9.66
CA PHE A 25 11.20 12.92 9.29
C PHE A 25 10.44 11.74 9.89
N LEU A 26 9.85 11.96 11.06
CA LEU A 26 8.81 11.08 11.55
C LEU A 26 7.67 11.11 10.53
N PRO A 27 7.19 9.96 10.04
CA PRO A 27 6.01 9.91 9.19
C PRO A 27 4.89 10.67 9.89
N THR A 28 4.55 11.85 9.36
CA THR A 28 3.51 12.68 9.96
C THR A 28 2.19 12.09 9.50
N VAL A 29 1.59 11.30 10.38
CA VAL A 29 0.23 10.82 10.19
C VAL A 29 -0.67 12.06 10.14
N PRO A 30 -1.43 12.30 9.06
CA PRO A 30 -2.28 13.47 8.97
C PRO A 30 -3.23 13.49 10.17
N PRO A 31 -3.46 14.65 10.82
CA PRO A 31 -4.22 14.74 12.06
C PRO A 31 -5.67 14.26 11.94
N SER A 32 -6.18 14.06 10.72
CA SER A 32 -7.51 13.54 10.44
C SER A 32 -7.62 12.00 10.44
N SER A 33 -6.52 11.25 10.46
CA SER A 33 -6.60 9.78 10.40
C SER A 33 -6.81 9.19 11.80
N SER A 34 -8.03 9.36 12.32
CA SER A 34 -8.44 8.60 13.50
C SER A 34 -8.76 7.16 13.10
N LYS A 35 -8.23 6.20 13.86
CA LYS A 35 -8.61 4.79 13.73
C LYS A 35 -10.09 4.66 14.05
N LEU A 36 -10.85 4.05 13.13
CA LEU A 36 -12.30 3.92 13.27
C LEU A 36 -12.70 2.45 13.47
N ASN A 37 -13.69 2.24 14.33
CA ASN A 37 -14.31 0.92 14.56
C ASN A 37 -15.44 0.67 13.55
N ILE A 38 -15.81 -0.59 13.35
CA ILE A 38 -16.80 -1.02 12.34
C ILE A 38 -18.18 -0.39 12.59
N ASP A 39 -18.64 -0.30 13.84
CA ASP A 39 -19.91 0.35 14.20
C ASP A 39 -20.01 1.78 13.65
N LYS A 40 -18.95 2.57 13.84
CA LYS A 40 -18.86 3.93 13.34
C LYS A 40 -18.75 3.98 11.82
N VAL A 41 -18.02 3.04 11.21
CA VAL A 41 -17.93 2.91 9.75
C VAL A 41 -19.30 2.62 9.14
N GLN A 42 -20.13 1.79 9.78
CA GLN A 42 -21.50 1.52 9.33
C GLN A 42 -22.43 2.72 9.49
N ALA A 43 -22.18 3.55 10.51
CA ALA A 43 -22.91 4.80 10.70
C ALA A 43 -22.50 5.91 9.71
N LEU A 44 -21.44 5.72 8.92
CA LEU A 44 -21.02 6.70 7.93
C LEU A 44 -22.02 6.76 6.76
N GLY A 45 -22.35 8.00 6.37
CA GLY A 45 -23.13 8.25 5.17
C GLY A 45 -22.32 8.04 3.88
N PRO A 46 -22.98 8.05 2.71
CA PRO A 46 -22.31 8.03 1.42
C PRO A 46 -21.29 9.17 1.30
N ARG A 47 -20.22 8.95 0.55
CA ARG A 47 -19.11 9.90 0.30
C ARG A 47 -18.20 10.20 1.51
N GLN A 48 -18.40 9.53 2.64
CA GLN A 48 -17.44 9.56 3.73
C GLN A 48 -16.32 8.54 3.46
N SER A 49 -15.07 8.91 3.74
CA SER A 49 -13.92 8.04 3.60
C SER A 49 -13.39 7.62 4.97
N VAL A 50 -12.91 6.39 5.05
CA VAL A 50 -12.25 5.83 6.23
C VAL A 50 -10.78 5.70 5.91
N SER A 51 -9.92 6.30 6.73
CA SER A 51 -8.47 6.23 6.54
C SER A 51 -7.88 4.92 7.05
N VAL A 52 -8.23 4.52 8.28
CA VAL A 52 -7.63 3.36 8.96
C VAL A 52 -8.71 2.64 9.77
N MET A 53 -8.82 1.33 9.56
CA MET A 53 -9.68 0.43 10.31
C MET A 53 -8.93 -0.89 10.52
N GLU A 54 -9.01 -1.44 11.72
CA GLU A 54 -8.48 -2.77 12.03
C GLU A 54 -9.63 -3.73 12.23
N ALA A 55 -9.61 -4.83 11.48
CA ALA A 55 -10.61 -5.88 11.58
C ALA A 55 -9.96 -7.23 11.32
N LYS A 56 -10.53 -8.29 11.90
CA LYS A 56 -10.14 -9.68 11.64
C LYS A 56 -11.02 -10.25 10.53
N ILE A 57 -10.41 -11.00 9.62
CA ILE A 57 -11.16 -11.75 8.60
C ILE A 57 -11.81 -12.95 9.28
N LEU A 58 -13.13 -13.04 9.16
CA LEU A 58 -13.92 -14.14 9.67
C LEU A 58 -13.92 -15.27 8.63
N ALA A 59 -13.45 -16.46 9.02
CA ALA A 59 -13.14 -17.57 8.11
C ALA A 59 -14.33 -18.02 7.22
N GLN A 60 -15.57 -17.80 7.66
CA GLN A 60 -16.78 -18.20 6.94
C GLN A 60 -17.10 -17.33 5.70
N GLY A 61 -16.40 -16.23 5.48
CA GLY A 61 -16.85 -15.18 4.56
C GLY A 61 -16.13 -15.06 3.21
N THR A 62 -15.14 -15.91 2.91
CA THR A 62 -14.35 -15.74 1.66
C THR A 62 -15.04 -16.40 0.48
N LEU A 63 -15.73 -15.60 -0.34
CA LEU A 63 -16.36 -16.06 -1.58
C LEU A 63 -15.73 -15.30 -2.76
N SER A 64 -15.14 -16.01 -3.73
CA SER A 64 -14.81 -15.42 -5.03
C SER A 64 -15.94 -15.72 -6.03
N LYS A 65 -16.34 -14.71 -6.79
CA LYS A 65 -17.36 -14.80 -7.83
C LYS A 65 -16.91 -13.98 -9.04
N VAL A 66 -17.23 -14.46 -10.23
CA VAL A 66 -17.08 -13.69 -11.48
C VAL A 66 -18.46 -13.18 -11.89
N VAL A 67 -18.54 -11.89 -12.23
CA VAL A 67 -19.77 -11.25 -12.70
C VAL A 67 -19.51 -10.44 -13.98
N PRO A 68 -20.39 -10.50 -14.98
CA PRO A 68 -20.27 -9.67 -16.17
C PRO A 68 -20.71 -8.23 -15.84
N VAL A 69 -19.84 -7.26 -16.08
CA VAL A 69 -20.10 -5.81 -15.94
C VAL A 69 -19.74 -5.12 -17.23
N ASN A 70 -20.72 -4.48 -17.87
CA ASN A 70 -20.54 -3.77 -19.15
C ASN A 70 -19.89 -4.61 -20.26
N GLY A 71 -20.17 -5.92 -20.28
CA GLY A 71 -19.63 -6.86 -21.27
C GLY A 71 -18.24 -7.43 -20.94
N THR A 72 -17.67 -7.08 -19.78
CA THR A 72 -16.39 -7.62 -19.30
C THR A 72 -16.63 -8.47 -18.05
N ASP A 73 -15.98 -9.62 -17.96
CA ASP A 73 -16.00 -10.45 -16.75
C ASP A 73 -15.11 -9.82 -15.67
N CYS A 74 -15.73 -9.44 -14.55
CA CYS A 74 -15.06 -8.89 -13.37
C CYS A 74 -15.06 -9.92 -12.24
N GLU A 75 -13.90 -10.15 -11.62
CA GLU A 75 -13.78 -10.93 -10.40
C GLU A 75 -14.09 -10.05 -9.19
N LEU A 76 -14.95 -10.54 -8.30
CA LEU A 76 -15.20 -9.98 -6.99
C LEU A 76 -14.89 -10.99 -5.90
N LYS A 77 -14.18 -10.52 -4.87
CA LYS A 77 -13.87 -11.31 -3.69
C LYS A 77 -14.52 -10.69 -2.47
N VAL A 78 -15.45 -11.41 -1.89
CA VAL A 78 -16.16 -11.01 -0.68
C VAL A 78 -15.42 -11.55 0.53
N PHE A 79 -15.31 -10.74 1.56
CA PHE A 79 -14.84 -11.13 2.89
C PHE A 79 -15.84 -10.65 3.94
N GLN A 80 -16.07 -11.47 4.96
CA GLN A 80 -16.67 -11.01 6.20
C GLN A 80 -15.54 -10.60 7.14
N ILE A 81 -15.55 -9.35 7.59
CA ILE A 81 -14.57 -8.83 8.53
C ILE A 81 -15.28 -8.36 9.79
N GLY A 82 -14.65 -8.57 10.94
CA GLY A 82 -15.23 -8.20 12.23
C GLY A 82 -14.18 -7.67 13.21
N ASP A 83 -14.63 -6.80 14.09
CA ASP A 83 -13.90 -6.28 15.23
C ASP A 83 -14.73 -6.50 16.51
N SER A 84 -14.36 -5.88 17.62
CA SER A 84 -15.13 -5.97 18.87
C SER A 84 -16.47 -5.22 18.83
N SER A 85 -16.67 -4.33 17.86
CA SER A 85 -17.86 -3.49 17.73
C SER A 85 -18.91 -4.10 16.80
N GLY A 86 -18.50 -4.90 15.81
CA GLY A 86 -19.43 -5.50 14.87
C GLY A 86 -18.76 -6.26 13.73
N GLN A 87 -19.54 -6.51 12.68
CA GLN A 87 -19.10 -7.21 11.48
C GLN A 87 -19.58 -6.48 10.23
N VAL A 88 -18.76 -6.41 9.19
CA VAL A 88 -19.10 -5.79 7.91
C VAL A 88 -18.63 -6.67 6.74
N LYS A 89 -19.39 -6.59 5.64
CA LYS A 89 -19.05 -7.26 4.38
C LYS A 89 -18.12 -6.37 3.56
N LEU A 90 -16.90 -6.82 3.32
CA LEU A 90 -15.95 -6.20 2.40
C LEU A 90 -16.05 -6.89 1.04
N THR A 91 -16.07 -6.11 -0.05
CA THR A 91 -16.05 -6.65 -1.42
C THR A 91 -14.92 -5.99 -2.18
N LEU A 92 -13.93 -6.79 -2.59
CA LEU A 92 -12.81 -6.36 -3.42
C LEU A 92 -13.14 -6.68 -4.88
N TRP A 93 -12.73 -5.80 -5.78
CA TRP A 93 -12.89 -5.96 -7.22
C TRP A 93 -11.51 -6.17 -7.85
N ASP A 94 -11.46 -6.83 -9.01
CA ASP A 94 -10.30 -7.02 -9.91
C ASP A 94 -8.95 -6.47 -9.40
N LYS A 95 -8.73 -5.16 -9.56
CA LYS A 95 -7.47 -4.48 -9.22
C LYS A 95 -7.12 -4.58 -7.74
N GLN A 96 -8.11 -4.46 -6.86
CA GLN A 96 -7.90 -4.57 -5.41
C GLN A 96 -7.59 -6.00 -4.98
N ILE A 97 -8.11 -7.01 -5.68
CA ILE A 97 -7.79 -8.42 -5.43
C ILE A 97 -6.30 -8.67 -5.68
N ILE A 98 -5.78 -8.18 -6.82
CA ILE A 98 -4.37 -8.31 -7.21
C ILE A 98 -3.47 -7.61 -6.19
N GLN A 99 -3.81 -6.39 -5.77
CA GLN A 99 -3.01 -5.61 -4.81
C GLN A 99 -2.88 -6.31 -3.45
N VAL A 100 -3.98 -6.87 -2.93
CA VAL A 100 -3.97 -7.59 -1.64
C VAL A 100 -3.25 -8.93 -1.75
N GLY A 101 -3.29 -9.58 -2.92
CA GLY A 101 -2.51 -10.79 -3.20
C GLY A 101 -1.00 -10.52 -3.21
N ALA A 102 -0.57 -9.44 -3.87
CA ALA A 102 0.83 -9.08 -4.00
C ALA A 102 1.48 -8.71 -2.65
N LEU A 103 0.73 -8.10 -1.72
CA LEU A 103 1.23 -7.70 -0.40
C LEU A 103 1.60 -8.89 0.51
N LYS A 104 1.18 -10.11 0.17
CA LYS A 104 1.47 -11.33 0.94
C LYS A 104 2.74 -12.07 0.46
N SER A 105 3.52 -11.46 -0.44
CA SER A 105 4.73 -12.04 -1.06
C SER A 105 5.99 -11.62 -0.34
#